data_AF-A0A9X1Q5Q7-F1
#
_entry.id   AF-A0A9X1Q5Q7-F1
#
_cell.length_a   1.000
_cell.length_b   1.000
_cell.length_c   1.000
_cell.angle_alpha   90.00
_cell.angle_beta   90.00
_cell.angle_gamma   90.00
#
_symmetry.space_group_name_H-M   'P 1'
#
loop_
_entity.id
_entity.type
_entity.pdbx_description
1 polymer ?
#
loop_
_entity_poly.entity_id
_entity_poly.type
_entity_poly.pdbx_seq_one_letter_code
_entity_poly.pdbx_strand_id
1 'polypeptide(L)'
;MTGRSYAVPVPKGYWVGPWEVREPLASGAFATVYAARLAEEGDPELPARAALKFLPTGTRTPRQLRHLRELAEREVELLGRLRAPRLIRMYDTLTVDDPGHPELDGATVLVLELAEGSLDAVLKHDPTPESAPALLAQICEGLHQLHHAGWVHGDLKPANVLLLKGGSVRLADFNMAAELEGTHAYAPAFATPDYTPPELLWPEIDERGTRIRPTADIWAFGVLAHVALTGSFPLPGGSTEARTDAATRYARGTEELRLSPGLPDAWREIVQDCLAPTHAARVARVPDTEALLRRVEAAAGSSPSARLPRLRPRRWRRPVLIAALAATAVLGATAVPYALRDETPVAATPASCEKPAVYEDEKHGRAYTAGWNRTWDFTLKQGESGSQVHEAQCLLRYLHGITEVGEADGIFGPLTHKAVVTFQKRAGLDADGVVGPRTWSALRKADEA
;
A
#
# COMPACT_ATOMS: atom_id res chain seq x y z
N MET A 1 -9.21 3.83 32.07
CA MET A 1 -8.69 2.93 31.02
C MET A 1 -9.32 3.34 29.69
N THR A 2 -8.63 4.16 28.90
CA THR A 2 -9.14 4.67 27.62
C THR A 2 -8.87 3.64 26.51
N GLY A 3 -9.93 2.99 26.02
CA GLY A 3 -9.87 1.93 25.01
C GLY A 3 -9.48 2.40 23.61
N ARG A 4 -8.22 2.84 23.42
CA ARG A 4 -7.61 2.93 22.09
C ARG A 4 -7.05 1.56 21.74
N SER A 5 -7.53 0.96 20.66
CA SER A 5 -6.97 -0.28 20.11
C SER A 5 -5.62 0.05 19.46
N TYR A 6 -4.53 -0.44 20.05
CA TYR A 6 -3.18 -0.32 19.49
C TYR A 6 -2.88 -1.59 18.69
N ALA A 7 -2.23 -1.45 17.52
CA ALA A 7 -1.84 -2.62 16.73
C ALA A 7 -0.80 -3.48 17.44
N VAL A 8 0.13 -2.82 18.14
CA VAL A 8 1.12 -3.42 19.06
C VAL A 8 1.07 -2.63 20.36
N PRO A 9 0.46 -3.16 21.43
CA PRO A 9 0.40 -2.49 22.72
C PRO A 9 1.72 -2.66 23.48
N VAL A 10 2.43 -1.57 23.74
CA VAL A 10 3.70 -1.55 24.51
C VAL A 10 3.49 -0.81 25.83
N PRO A 11 3.91 -1.36 26.98
CA PRO A 11 3.82 -0.67 28.27
C PRO A 11 4.67 0.61 28.33
N LYS A 12 4.16 1.66 28.98
CA LYS A 12 4.97 2.84 29.29
C LYS A 12 6.07 2.47 30.28
N GLY A 13 7.31 2.87 30.01
CA GLY A 13 8.49 2.48 30.77
C GLY A 13 9.12 1.15 30.34
N TYR A 14 8.55 0.49 29.32
CA TYR A 14 9.18 -0.66 28.68
C TYR A 14 10.52 -0.27 28.07
N TRP A 15 11.51 -1.15 28.12
CA TRP A 15 12.84 -0.91 27.56
C TRP A 15 13.08 -1.80 26.35
N VAL A 16 13.57 -1.21 25.27
CA VAL A 16 14.04 -1.93 24.09
C VAL A 16 15.41 -1.38 23.69
N GLY A 17 16.45 -2.21 23.83
CA GLY A 17 17.83 -1.75 23.75
C GLY A 17 18.08 -0.57 24.73
N PRO A 18 18.68 0.55 24.30
CA PRO A 18 18.95 1.69 25.16
C PRO A 18 17.75 2.66 25.30
N TRP A 19 16.57 2.30 24.80
CA TRP A 19 15.42 3.21 24.73
C TRP A 19 14.31 2.85 25.71
N GLU A 20 13.88 3.84 26.49
CA GLU A 20 12.71 3.77 27.35
C GLU A 20 11.47 4.26 26.59
N VAL A 21 10.49 3.38 26.42
CA VAL A 21 9.20 3.66 25.77
C VAL A 21 8.36 4.60 26.62
N ARG A 22 7.79 5.63 25.99
CA ARG A 22 6.96 6.67 26.62
C ARG A 22 5.53 6.63 26.09
N GLU A 23 4.91 7.78 25.91
CA GLU A 23 3.54 7.90 25.40
C GLU A 23 3.39 7.41 23.95
N PRO A 24 2.22 6.83 23.59
CA PRO A 24 1.90 6.51 22.21
C PRO A 24 1.71 7.80 21.40
N LEU A 25 2.30 7.84 20.21
CA LEU A 25 2.19 8.95 19.26
C LEU A 25 1.14 8.66 18.18
N ALA A 26 1.16 7.46 17.62
CA ALA A 26 0.25 7.05 16.55
C ALA A 26 -0.01 5.54 16.58
N SER A 27 -1.14 5.11 16.04
CA SER A 27 -1.44 3.69 15.82
C SER A 27 -2.04 3.51 14.43
N GLY A 28 -1.47 2.61 13.64
CA GLY A 28 -1.97 2.20 12.33
C GLY A 28 -2.55 0.79 12.36
N ALA A 29 -2.81 0.22 11.18
CA ALA A 29 -3.29 -1.17 11.05
C ALA A 29 -2.20 -2.22 11.35
N PHE A 30 -0.93 -1.83 11.18
CA PHE A 30 0.22 -2.72 11.15
C PHE A 30 1.39 -2.24 12.01
N ALA A 31 1.24 -1.15 12.75
CA ALA A 31 2.29 -0.62 13.61
C ALA A 31 1.71 0.28 14.69
N THR A 32 2.41 0.39 15.81
CA THR A 32 2.19 1.46 16.78
C THR A 32 3.49 2.25 16.96
N VAL A 33 3.37 3.57 17.01
CA VAL A 33 4.51 4.48 17.20
C VAL A 33 4.46 5.07 18.60
N TYR A 34 5.57 5.01 19.32
CA TYR A 34 5.72 5.55 20.67
C TYR A 34 6.83 6.59 20.72
N ALA A 35 6.71 7.58 21.59
CA ALA A 35 7.84 8.41 21.97
C ALA A 35 8.82 7.56 22.79
N ALA A 36 10.11 7.89 22.72
CA ALA A 36 11.13 7.24 23.52
C ALA A 36 12.19 8.21 24.01
N ARG A 37 12.87 7.81 25.10
CA ARG A 37 14.01 8.51 25.68
C ARG A 37 15.21 7.58 25.70
N LEU A 38 16.37 8.09 25.30
CA LEU A 38 17.63 7.35 25.38
C LEU A 38 18.10 7.25 26.84
N ALA A 39 18.71 6.12 27.20
CA ALA A 39 19.42 5.97 28.49
C ALA A 39 20.54 7.00 28.65
N GLU A 40 20.85 7.39 29.89
CA GLU A 40 21.91 8.37 30.18
C GLU A 40 23.31 7.91 29.76
N GLU A 41 23.54 6.59 29.73
CA GLU A 41 24.77 5.94 29.26
C GLU A 41 24.70 5.53 27.77
N GLY A 42 23.69 6.00 27.04
CA GLY A 42 23.50 5.68 25.63
C GLY A 42 24.56 6.28 24.71
N ASP A 43 24.62 5.78 23.47
CA ASP A 43 25.53 6.30 22.43
C ASP A 43 25.35 7.83 22.27
N PRO A 44 26.40 8.65 22.48
CA PRO A 44 26.31 10.09 22.36
C PRO A 44 26.01 10.58 20.93
N GLU A 45 26.12 9.73 19.91
CA GLU A 45 25.71 10.06 18.53
C GLU A 45 24.19 9.98 18.32
N LEU A 46 23.45 9.30 19.20
CA LEU A 46 22.00 9.19 19.15
C LEU A 46 21.31 10.38 19.84
N PRO A 47 20.13 10.80 19.37
CA PRO A 47 19.40 11.88 20.02
C PRO A 47 18.83 11.43 21.37
N ALA A 48 18.70 12.36 22.32
CA ALA A 48 18.10 12.07 23.63
C ALA A 48 16.63 11.59 23.55
N ARG A 49 15.93 11.88 22.44
CA ARG A 49 14.53 11.50 22.18
C ARG A 49 14.37 10.98 20.76
N ALA A 50 13.53 9.96 20.60
CA ALA A 50 13.21 9.34 19.32
C ALA A 50 11.74 8.92 19.26
N ALA A 51 11.28 8.52 18.08
CA ALA A 51 10.05 7.77 17.88
C ALA A 51 10.38 6.30 17.61
N LEU A 52 9.71 5.38 18.29
CA LEU A 52 9.86 3.94 18.11
C LEU A 52 8.62 3.39 17.40
N LYS A 53 8.78 2.91 16.17
CA LYS A 53 7.73 2.23 15.41
C LYS A 53 7.84 0.72 15.64
N PHE A 54 6.93 0.18 16.42
CA PHE A 54 6.83 -1.25 16.69
C PHE A 54 6.01 -1.93 15.62
N LEU A 55 6.59 -2.98 15.03
CA LEU A 55 5.94 -3.81 14.02
C LEU A 55 5.53 -5.15 14.68
N PRO A 56 4.31 -5.64 14.44
CA PRO A 56 3.76 -6.80 15.14
C PRO A 56 4.62 -8.05 15.00
N THR A 57 4.71 -8.80 16.08
CA THR A 57 5.28 -10.14 16.09
C THR A 57 4.17 -11.15 15.97
N GLY A 58 4.46 -12.21 15.21
CA GLY A 58 4.04 -13.60 15.46
C GLY A 58 2.56 -13.99 15.61
N THR A 59 1.66 -13.16 16.12
CA THR A 59 0.30 -13.53 16.56
C THR A 59 -0.70 -13.67 15.42
N ARG A 60 -0.21 -13.79 14.18
CA ARG A 60 -0.99 -13.89 12.95
C ARG A 60 -0.56 -15.11 12.14
N THR A 61 -1.40 -15.53 11.19
CA THR A 61 -1.08 -16.70 10.34
C THR A 61 0.29 -16.55 9.66
N PRO A 62 1.02 -17.64 9.36
CA PRO A 62 2.36 -17.58 8.76
C PRO A 62 2.47 -16.71 7.50
N ARG A 63 1.39 -16.62 6.70
CA ARG A 63 1.32 -15.77 5.51
C ARG A 63 1.23 -14.27 5.85
N GLN A 64 0.47 -13.89 6.87
CA GLN A 64 0.38 -12.50 7.32
C GLN A 64 1.70 -12.02 7.92
N LEU A 65 2.44 -12.90 8.61
CA LEU A 65 3.76 -12.57 9.16
C LEU A 65 4.80 -12.31 8.07
N ARG A 66 4.82 -13.13 7.00
CA ARG A 66 5.69 -12.86 5.84
C ARG A 66 5.38 -11.50 5.21
N HIS A 67 4.10 -11.22 5.01
CA HIS A 67 3.69 -9.97 4.41
C HIS A 67 4.07 -8.74 5.25
N LEU A 68 3.88 -8.79 6.57
CA LEU A 68 4.28 -7.70 7.48
C LEU A 68 5.80 -7.50 7.51
N ARG A 69 6.58 -8.59 7.44
CA ARG A 69 8.04 -8.51 7.32
C ARG A 69 8.48 -7.85 6.02
N GLU A 70 7.86 -8.22 4.89
CA GLU A 70 8.18 -7.58 3.59
C GLU A 70 7.92 -6.07 3.62
N LEU A 71 6.86 -5.61 4.30
CA LEU A 71 6.58 -4.17 4.49
C LEU A 71 7.65 -3.49 5.35
N ALA A 72 8.05 -4.15 6.44
CA ALA A 72 9.09 -3.66 7.34
C ALA A 72 10.45 -3.53 6.63
N GLU A 73 10.83 -4.59 5.90
CA GLU A 73 12.10 -4.68 5.18
C GLU A 73 12.22 -3.58 4.12
N ARG A 74 11.12 -3.23 3.43
CA ARG A 74 11.10 -2.11 2.47
C ARG A 74 11.40 -0.76 3.13
N GLU A 75 10.77 -0.48 4.27
CA GLU A 75 10.99 0.78 4.99
C GLU A 75 12.43 0.86 5.52
N VAL A 76 12.95 -0.25 6.09
CA VAL A 76 14.35 -0.36 6.53
C VAL A 76 15.33 -0.18 5.37
N GLU A 77 15.07 -0.83 4.22
CA GLU A 77 15.92 -0.73 3.04
C GLU A 77 15.98 0.70 2.52
N LEU A 78 14.83 1.36 2.40
CA LEU A 78 14.74 2.73 1.90
C LEU A 78 15.45 3.70 2.85
N LEU A 79 15.08 3.69 4.14
CA LEU A 79 15.62 4.62 5.14
C LEU A 79 17.08 4.35 5.47
N GLY A 80 17.54 3.09 5.34
CA GLY A 80 18.95 2.73 5.47
C GLY A 80 19.81 3.26 4.32
N ARG A 81 19.23 3.37 3.11
CA ARG A 81 19.95 3.84 1.91
C ARG A 81 19.86 5.35 1.69
N LEU A 82 18.74 5.97 2.05
CA LEU A 82 18.45 7.35 1.72
C LEU A 82 18.50 8.25 2.95
N ARG A 83 19.51 9.11 2.99
CA ARG A 83 19.61 10.22 3.94
C ARG A 83 19.39 11.52 3.17
N ALA A 84 18.15 11.99 3.17
CA ALA A 84 17.75 13.20 2.47
C ALA A 84 17.00 14.14 3.42
N PRO A 85 17.13 15.47 3.28
CA PRO A 85 16.65 16.43 4.25
C PRO A 85 15.13 16.53 4.34
N ARG A 86 14.35 15.88 3.45
CA ARG A 86 12.88 15.83 3.53
C ARG A 86 12.32 14.44 3.77
N LEU A 87 13.14 13.44 4.09
CA LEU A 87 12.70 12.09 4.48
C LEU A 87 12.99 11.87 5.96
N ILE A 88 12.06 11.25 6.69
CA ILE A 88 12.25 10.98 8.13
C ILE A 88 13.52 10.17 8.35
N ARG A 89 14.37 10.60 9.28
CA ARG A 89 15.63 9.89 9.54
C ARG A 89 15.36 8.64 10.37
N MET A 90 15.90 7.50 9.94
CA MET A 90 16.06 6.31 10.77
C MET A 90 17.45 6.33 11.40
N TYR A 91 17.50 6.14 12.71
CA TYR A 91 18.74 6.04 13.48
C TYR A 91 19.21 4.60 13.58
N ASP A 92 18.29 3.68 13.84
CA ASP A 92 18.61 2.27 14.12
C ASP A 92 17.41 1.35 13.89
N THR A 93 17.65 0.04 13.90
CA THR A 93 16.63 -1.02 13.89
C THR A 93 16.93 -2.02 15.00
N LEU A 94 15.95 -2.26 15.88
CA LEU A 94 16.06 -3.18 17.00
C LEU A 94 15.14 -4.38 16.79
N THR A 95 15.49 -5.51 17.42
CA THR A 95 14.60 -6.65 17.58
C THR A 95 14.33 -6.83 19.06
N VAL A 96 13.06 -6.91 19.46
CA VAL A 96 12.68 -7.24 20.84
C VAL A 96 12.98 -8.72 21.10
N ASP A 97 13.67 -9.00 22.19
CA ASP A 97 13.89 -10.35 22.73
C ASP A 97 13.36 -10.34 24.16
N ASP A 98 12.11 -10.77 24.31
CA ASP A 98 11.39 -10.75 25.57
C ASP A 98 10.35 -11.88 25.64
N PRO A 99 10.80 -13.11 25.96
CA PRO A 99 9.90 -14.25 26.11
C PRO A 99 8.81 -14.07 27.18
N GLY A 100 8.97 -13.10 28.09
CA GLY A 100 7.98 -12.73 29.11
C GLY A 100 6.80 -11.93 28.55
N HIS A 101 6.96 -11.35 27.36
CA HIS A 101 5.95 -10.61 26.61
C HIS A 101 5.81 -11.18 25.18
N PRO A 102 5.17 -12.36 25.00
CA PRO A 102 5.09 -13.06 23.71
C PRO A 102 4.50 -12.23 22.56
N GLU A 103 3.66 -11.24 22.86
CA GLU A 103 3.07 -10.30 21.92
C GLU A 103 4.05 -9.22 21.39
N LEU A 104 5.20 -9.06 22.05
CA LEU A 104 6.30 -8.18 21.66
C LEU A 104 7.55 -8.96 21.25
N ASP A 105 7.68 -10.21 21.68
CA ASP A 105 8.86 -11.04 21.41
C ASP A 105 9.10 -11.25 19.90
N GLY A 106 10.29 -10.87 19.44
CA GLY A 106 10.70 -10.85 18.04
C GLY A 106 10.31 -9.59 17.26
N ALA A 107 9.85 -8.52 17.92
CA ALA A 107 9.29 -7.34 17.23
C ALA A 107 10.41 -6.55 16.57
N THR A 108 10.24 -6.24 15.29
CA THR A 108 11.10 -5.25 14.64
C THR A 108 10.67 -3.86 15.08
N VAL A 109 11.62 -3.10 15.60
CA VAL A 109 11.41 -1.73 16.08
C VAL A 109 12.30 -0.79 15.29
N LEU A 110 11.68 0.17 14.59
CA LEU A 110 12.43 1.23 13.90
C LEU A 110 12.63 2.41 14.85
N VAL A 111 13.88 2.84 15.01
CA VAL A 111 14.23 4.02 15.79
C VAL A 111 14.30 5.22 14.84
N LEU A 112 13.33 6.12 14.95
CA LEU A 112 13.09 7.21 14.01
C LEU A 112 13.26 8.59 14.65
N GLU A 113 13.49 9.59 13.82
CA GLU A 113 13.39 11.00 14.17
C GLU A 113 12.02 11.33 14.77
N LEU A 114 12.02 12.06 15.89
CA LEU A 114 10.80 12.44 16.59
C LEU A 114 10.22 13.72 15.98
N ALA A 115 8.99 13.63 15.47
CA ALA A 115 8.22 14.78 14.98
C ALA A 115 7.35 15.42 16.06
N GLU A 116 7.00 16.70 15.89
CA GLU A 116 6.05 17.41 16.75
C GLU A 116 4.60 17.04 16.45
N GLY A 117 4.31 16.66 15.20
CA GLY A 117 3.00 16.21 14.76
C GLY A 117 2.97 15.86 13.27
N SER A 118 1.79 15.53 12.76
CA SER A 118 1.54 15.30 11.33
C SER A 118 0.76 16.46 10.72
N LEU A 119 0.84 16.60 9.39
CA LEU A 119 0.02 17.55 8.64
C LEU A 119 -1.48 17.22 8.81
N ASP A 120 -1.84 15.95 8.94
CA ASP A 120 -3.23 15.54 9.24
C ASP A 120 -3.74 16.15 10.56
N ALA A 121 -2.91 16.18 11.60
CA ALA A 121 -3.27 16.80 12.87
C ALA A 121 -3.43 18.32 12.74
N VAL A 122 -2.58 18.97 11.94
CA VAL A 122 -2.69 20.41 11.63
C VAL A 122 -3.98 20.70 10.89
N LEU A 123 -4.26 19.99 9.78
CA LEU A 123 -5.44 20.23 8.94
C LEU A 123 -6.77 19.95 9.66
N LYS A 124 -6.77 19.11 10.70
CA LYS A 124 -7.95 18.92 11.56
C LYS A 124 -8.21 20.09 12.50
N HIS A 125 -7.18 20.83 12.88
CA HIS A 125 -7.29 21.99 13.77
C HIS A 125 -7.47 23.30 12.98
N ASP A 126 -6.69 23.46 11.93
CA ASP A 126 -6.69 24.58 10.99
C ASP A 126 -6.75 24.02 9.56
N PRO A 127 -7.95 23.92 8.96
CA PRO A 127 -8.14 23.29 7.65
C PRO A 127 -7.45 24.00 6.48
N THR A 128 -7.08 25.27 6.64
CA THR A 128 -6.46 26.09 5.60
C THR A 128 -5.34 26.93 6.20
N PRO A 129 -4.25 26.31 6.68
CA PRO A 129 -3.22 27.04 7.39
C PRO A 129 -2.49 27.98 6.43
N GLU A 130 -2.17 29.19 6.89
CA GLU A 130 -1.45 30.19 6.07
C GLU A 130 -0.10 29.66 5.57
N SER A 131 0.50 28.70 6.30
CA SER A 131 1.75 28.04 5.94
C SER A 131 1.62 26.97 4.85
N ALA A 132 0.40 26.63 4.40
CA ALA A 132 0.15 25.55 3.44
C ALA A 132 1.01 25.65 2.16
N PRO A 133 1.17 26.81 1.49
CA PRO A 133 2.02 26.89 0.30
C PRO A 133 3.48 26.51 0.57
N ALA A 134 4.05 26.96 1.69
CA ALA A 134 5.42 26.64 2.06
C ALA A 134 5.60 25.18 2.47
N LEU A 135 4.60 24.59 3.14
CA LEU A 135 4.59 23.16 3.45
C LEU A 135 4.52 22.31 2.18
N LEU A 136 3.66 22.69 1.22
CA LEU A 136 3.53 22.00 -0.08
C LEU A 136 4.82 22.03 -0.89
N ALA A 137 5.57 23.14 -0.86
CA ALA A 137 6.90 23.21 -1.48
C ALA A 137 7.86 22.19 -0.87
N GLN A 138 7.93 22.09 0.46
CA GLN A 138 8.80 21.11 1.12
C GLN A 138 8.35 19.65 0.90
N ILE A 139 7.04 19.39 0.81
CA ILE A 139 6.49 18.07 0.47
C ILE A 139 6.91 17.68 -0.95
N CYS A 140 6.75 18.59 -1.91
CA CYS A 140 7.15 18.36 -3.30
C CYS A 140 8.67 18.17 -3.41
N GLU A 141 9.47 18.90 -2.62
CA GLU A 141 10.92 18.70 -2.53
C GLU A 141 11.25 17.28 -2.05
N GLY A 142 10.53 16.77 -1.04
CA GLY A 142 10.68 15.40 -0.56
C GLY A 142 10.32 14.33 -1.60
N LEU A 143 9.24 14.54 -2.36
CA LEU A 143 8.89 13.64 -3.47
C LEU A 143 9.95 13.67 -4.56
N HIS A 144 10.48 14.85 -4.89
CA HIS A 144 11.58 14.99 -5.84
C HIS A 144 12.84 14.24 -5.36
N GLN A 145 13.21 14.38 -4.09
CA GLN A 145 14.32 13.65 -3.49
C GLN A 145 14.14 12.13 -3.59
N LEU A 146 12.93 11.64 -3.29
CA LEU A 146 12.60 10.22 -3.34
C LEU A 146 12.61 9.66 -4.76
N HIS A 147 11.98 10.37 -5.71
CA HIS A 147 11.89 9.94 -7.11
C HIS A 147 13.26 10.01 -7.80
N HIS A 148 14.04 11.04 -7.51
CA HIS A 148 15.42 11.16 -7.99
C HIS A 148 16.29 10.01 -7.47
N ALA A 149 16.01 9.52 -6.27
CA ALA A 149 16.62 8.32 -5.69
C ALA A 149 16.14 7.00 -6.31
N GLY A 150 15.19 7.03 -7.24
CA GLY A 150 14.65 5.85 -7.88
C GLY A 150 13.54 5.16 -7.08
N TRP A 151 12.85 5.88 -6.19
CA TRP A 151 11.78 5.31 -5.36
C TRP A 151 10.45 6.02 -5.58
N VAL A 152 9.36 5.28 -5.48
CA VAL A 152 7.99 5.82 -5.41
C VAL A 152 7.50 5.70 -3.97
N HIS A 153 6.83 6.72 -3.43
CA HIS A 153 6.29 6.67 -2.08
C HIS A 153 5.06 5.75 -1.98
N GLY A 154 4.09 5.95 -2.87
CA GLY A 154 2.92 5.10 -3.05
C GLY A 154 1.77 5.25 -2.06
N ASP A 155 1.93 6.02 -0.99
CA ASP A 155 0.88 6.31 0.00
C ASP A 155 1.05 7.71 0.59
N LEU A 156 1.29 8.71 -0.27
CA LEU A 156 1.37 10.09 0.16
C LEU A 156 0.00 10.59 0.65
N LYS A 157 -0.06 11.03 1.90
CA LYS A 157 -1.25 11.59 2.55
C LYS A 157 -0.85 12.47 3.73
N PRO A 158 -1.73 13.35 4.25
CA PRO A 158 -1.40 14.23 5.37
C PRO A 158 -0.86 13.52 6.63
N ALA A 159 -1.31 12.28 6.88
CA ALA A 159 -0.82 11.49 8.04
C ALA A 159 0.66 11.07 7.89
N ASN A 160 1.15 10.96 6.66
CA ASN A 160 2.51 10.55 6.31
C ASN A 160 3.45 11.74 6.06
N VAL A 161 2.95 12.97 6.27
CA VAL A 161 3.73 14.21 6.25
C VAL A 161 3.92 14.67 7.69
N LEU A 162 5.14 14.53 8.20
CA LEU A 162 5.50 14.89 9.56
C LEU A 162 6.12 16.29 9.63
N LEU A 163 5.83 16.99 10.72
CA LEU A 163 6.35 18.32 11.02
C LEU A 163 7.35 18.24 12.16
N LEU A 164 8.57 18.69 11.91
CA LEU A 164 9.58 18.86 12.94
C LEU A 164 9.55 20.27 13.51
N LYS A 165 10.30 20.46 14.59
CA LYS A 165 10.53 21.75 15.20
C LYS A 165 10.94 22.79 14.16
N GLY A 166 10.28 23.94 14.19
CA GLY A 166 10.52 25.04 13.24
C GLY A 166 9.82 24.89 11.89
N GLY A 167 8.85 23.96 11.76
CA GLY A 167 8.00 23.84 10.57
C GLY A 167 8.66 23.12 9.39
N SER A 168 9.72 22.35 9.64
CA SER A 168 10.38 21.54 8.60
C SER A 168 9.61 20.25 8.34
N VAL A 169 9.36 19.93 7.09
CA VAL A 169 8.65 18.73 6.66
C VAL A 169 9.57 17.50 6.57
N ARG A 170 9.03 16.34 6.94
CA ARG A 170 9.58 15.00 6.66
C ARG A 170 8.49 14.11 6.08
N LEU A 171 8.74 13.49 4.94
CA LEU A 171 7.93 12.37 4.46
C LEU A 171 8.27 11.13 5.29
N ALA A 172 7.26 10.36 5.66
CA ALA A 172 7.36 9.19 6.51
C ALA A 172 6.43 8.06 6.04
N ASP A 173 6.56 6.90 6.68
CA ASP A 173 5.77 5.69 6.42
C ASP A 173 5.96 5.14 4.99
N PHE A 174 7.13 4.54 4.77
CA PHE A 174 7.56 4.01 3.46
C PHE A 174 7.18 2.54 3.26
N ASN A 175 6.23 2.00 4.01
CA ASN A 175 5.84 0.58 3.88
C ASN A 175 5.33 0.25 2.46
N MET A 176 4.71 1.23 1.78
CA MET A 176 4.24 1.13 0.40
C MET A 176 5.29 1.56 -0.63
N ALA A 177 6.46 2.01 -0.20
CA ALA A 177 7.47 2.47 -1.11
C ALA A 177 8.03 1.31 -1.94
N ALA A 178 8.42 1.63 -3.16
CA ALA A 178 8.93 0.65 -4.10
C ALA A 178 10.02 1.26 -4.99
N GLU A 179 11.12 0.51 -5.17
CA GLU A 179 12.23 0.88 -6.04
C GLU A 179 11.80 0.75 -7.51
N LEU A 180 12.17 1.73 -8.33
CA LEU A 180 11.84 1.79 -9.75
C LEU A 180 12.64 0.76 -10.54
N GLU A 181 11.91 -0.13 -11.20
CA GLU A 181 12.39 -1.00 -12.27
C GLU A 181 12.09 -0.34 -13.62
N GLY A 182 12.96 0.58 -14.03
CA GLY A 182 12.77 1.39 -15.24
C GLY A 182 11.78 2.53 -15.01
N THR A 183 10.54 2.39 -15.49
CA THR A 183 9.50 3.45 -15.43
C THR A 183 8.43 3.19 -14.37
N HIS A 184 8.49 2.05 -13.68
CA HIS A 184 7.46 1.54 -12.77
C HIS A 184 8.10 0.79 -11.60
N ALA A 185 7.34 0.59 -10.53
CA ALA A 185 7.71 -0.24 -9.39
C ALA A 185 6.54 -1.15 -9.00
N TYR A 186 6.76 -2.03 -8.02
CA TYR A 186 5.76 -2.99 -7.54
C TYR A 186 5.53 -2.84 -6.04
N ALA A 187 4.29 -2.52 -5.66
CA ALA A 187 3.86 -2.34 -4.29
C ALA A 187 2.74 -3.32 -3.91
N PRO A 188 2.57 -3.65 -2.62
CA PRO A 188 1.41 -4.36 -2.13
C PRO A 188 0.11 -3.60 -2.40
N ALA A 189 -1.01 -4.32 -2.50
CA ALA A 189 -2.33 -3.75 -2.75
C ALA A 189 -2.95 -3.11 -1.49
N PHE A 190 -2.24 -2.18 -0.85
CA PHE A 190 -2.80 -1.31 0.18
C PHE A 190 -2.81 0.12 -0.33
N ALA A 191 -3.91 0.82 -0.08
CA ALA A 191 -4.11 2.16 -0.56
C ALA A 191 -4.96 2.95 0.42
N THR A 192 -4.70 4.26 0.52
CA THR A 192 -5.62 5.20 1.16
C THR A 192 -6.50 5.80 0.06
N PRO A 193 -7.77 5.37 -0.10
CA PRO A 193 -8.52 5.62 -1.33
C PRO A 193 -8.64 7.11 -1.69
N ASP A 194 -8.80 7.98 -0.69
CA ASP A 194 -8.95 9.43 -0.87
C ASP A 194 -7.78 10.12 -1.58
N TYR A 195 -6.57 9.56 -1.51
CA TYR A 195 -5.37 10.11 -2.13
C TYR A 195 -4.85 9.21 -3.27
N THR A 196 -5.53 8.11 -3.56
CA THR A 196 -5.10 7.11 -4.53
C THR A 196 -5.61 7.47 -5.92
N PRO A 197 -4.76 7.43 -6.96
CA PRO A 197 -5.20 7.69 -8.33
C PRO A 197 -6.16 6.61 -8.82
N PRO A 198 -7.10 6.94 -9.74
CA PRO A 198 -8.19 6.06 -10.14
C PRO A 198 -7.71 4.74 -10.73
N GLU A 199 -6.59 4.73 -11.45
CA GLU A 199 -6.02 3.49 -12.00
C GLU A 199 -5.44 2.53 -10.94
N LEU A 200 -5.26 2.96 -9.69
CA LEU A 200 -4.80 2.14 -8.57
C LEU A 200 -5.91 1.78 -7.58
N LEU A 201 -7.13 2.27 -7.78
CA LEU A 201 -8.28 1.90 -6.95
C LEU A 201 -8.78 0.47 -7.26
N TRP A 202 -8.59 0.02 -8.52
CA TRP A 202 -8.82 -1.36 -8.96
C TRP A 202 -7.66 -1.82 -9.85
N PRO A 203 -6.46 -2.03 -9.27
CA PRO A 203 -5.30 -2.35 -10.06
C PRO A 203 -5.36 -3.80 -10.55
N GLU A 204 -4.83 -4.04 -11.76
CA GLU A 204 -4.38 -5.37 -12.12
C GLU A 204 -3.22 -5.77 -11.19
N ILE A 205 -3.35 -6.91 -10.53
CA ILE A 205 -2.31 -7.46 -9.65
C ILE A 205 -1.63 -8.59 -10.43
N ASP A 206 -0.33 -8.44 -10.68
CA ASP A 206 0.48 -9.50 -11.27
C ASP A 206 1.20 -10.31 -10.17
N GLU A 207 2.00 -11.31 -10.56
CA GLU A 207 2.78 -12.13 -9.63
C GLU A 207 3.78 -11.32 -8.78
N ARG A 208 4.12 -10.10 -9.21
CA ARG A 208 5.04 -9.18 -8.51
C ARG A 208 4.30 -8.12 -7.67
N GLY A 209 3.00 -7.94 -7.87
CA GLY A 209 2.13 -7.07 -7.08
C GLY A 209 1.41 -6.02 -7.91
N THR A 210 1.09 -4.87 -7.29
CA THR A 210 0.45 -3.75 -7.96
C THR A 210 1.51 -2.85 -8.60
N ARG A 211 1.36 -2.59 -9.90
CA ARG A 211 2.25 -1.71 -10.65
C ARG A 211 2.05 -0.25 -10.29
N ILE A 212 3.02 0.35 -9.62
CA ILE A 212 3.01 1.74 -9.17
C ILE A 212 4.00 2.61 -9.96
N ARG A 213 3.76 3.92 -10.00
CA ARG A 213 4.50 4.90 -10.82
C ARG A 213 4.72 6.20 -10.03
N PRO A 214 5.75 7.00 -10.37
CA PRO A 214 5.93 8.35 -9.82
C PRO A 214 4.67 9.25 -9.97
N THR A 215 3.89 9.05 -11.04
CA THR A 215 2.64 9.79 -11.27
C THR A 215 1.53 9.46 -10.28
N ALA A 216 1.66 8.41 -9.46
CA ALA A 216 0.74 8.15 -8.35
C ALA A 216 0.97 9.16 -7.22
N ASP A 217 2.23 9.43 -6.87
CA ASP A 217 2.57 10.44 -5.86
C ASP A 217 2.22 11.86 -6.34
N ILE A 218 2.35 12.14 -7.65
CA ILE A 218 1.93 13.41 -8.25
C ILE A 218 0.41 13.61 -8.10
N TRP A 219 -0.39 12.56 -8.31
CA TRP A 219 -1.84 12.63 -8.07
C TRP A 219 -2.13 12.89 -6.60
N ALA A 220 -1.53 12.11 -5.70
CA ALA A 220 -1.71 12.26 -4.27
C ALA A 220 -1.32 13.66 -3.77
N PHE A 221 -0.26 14.24 -4.34
CA PHE A 221 0.14 15.62 -4.10
C PHE A 221 -0.92 16.61 -4.57
N GLY A 222 -1.52 16.42 -5.74
CA GLY A 222 -2.61 17.25 -6.24
C GLY A 222 -3.83 17.26 -5.31
N VAL A 223 -4.22 16.09 -4.80
CA VAL A 223 -5.30 15.98 -3.80
C VAL A 223 -4.90 16.71 -2.51
N LEU A 224 -3.71 16.43 -1.99
CA LEU A 224 -3.20 17.03 -0.74
C LEU A 224 -3.10 18.56 -0.85
N ALA A 225 -2.60 19.09 -1.96
CA ALA A 225 -2.53 20.52 -2.22
C ALA A 225 -3.90 21.18 -2.23
N HIS A 226 -4.89 20.56 -2.89
CA HIS A 226 -6.25 21.07 -2.86
C HIS A 226 -6.83 21.08 -1.45
N VAL A 227 -6.67 20.00 -0.69
CA VAL A 227 -7.15 19.90 0.70
C VAL A 227 -6.46 20.94 1.59
N ALA A 228 -5.13 21.06 1.54
CA ALA A 228 -4.39 21.98 2.39
C ALA A 228 -4.67 23.46 2.11
N LEU A 229 -4.99 23.80 0.86
CA LEU A 229 -5.27 25.19 0.46
C LEU A 229 -6.74 25.59 0.60
N THR A 230 -7.66 24.62 0.70
CA THR A 230 -9.11 24.90 0.61
C THR A 230 -9.97 24.23 1.68
N GLY A 231 -9.39 23.31 2.46
CA GLY A 231 -10.11 22.49 3.45
C GLY A 231 -11.06 21.46 2.85
N SER A 232 -11.02 21.24 1.53
CA SER A 232 -11.98 20.38 0.81
C SER A 232 -11.29 19.44 -0.17
N PHE A 233 -11.93 18.32 -0.50
CA PHE A 233 -11.43 17.39 -1.53
C PHE A 233 -11.80 17.87 -2.94
N PRO A 234 -10.97 17.61 -3.97
CA PRO A 234 -11.21 18.07 -5.35
C PRO A 234 -12.30 17.27 -6.10
N LEU A 235 -12.75 16.16 -5.52
CA LEU A 235 -13.82 15.30 -6.05
C LEU A 235 -15.00 15.26 -5.06
N PRO A 236 -16.25 15.23 -5.55
CA PRO A 236 -17.44 15.27 -4.71
C PRO A 236 -17.59 13.99 -3.88
N GLY A 237 -18.12 14.12 -2.66
CA GLY A 237 -18.45 12.99 -1.79
C GLY A 237 -18.17 13.25 -0.32
N GLY A 238 -19.18 13.01 0.54
CA GLY A 238 -19.05 13.15 1.99
C GLY A 238 -18.30 12.00 2.67
N SER A 239 -18.23 10.83 2.02
CA SER A 239 -17.49 9.66 2.50
C SER A 239 -16.34 9.30 1.55
N THR A 240 -15.39 8.51 2.05
CA THR A 240 -14.26 8.02 1.25
C THR A 240 -14.74 7.17 0.08
N GLU A 241 -15.77 6.34 0.26
CA GLU A 241 -16.36 5.51 -0.80
C GLU A 241 -16.98 6.37 -1.91
N ALA A 242 -17.71 7.43 -1.54
CA ALA A 242 -18.32 8.34 -2.51
C ALA A 242 -17.26 9.09 -3.33
N ARG A 243 -16.16 9.53 -2.69
CA ARG A 243 -15.04 10.17 -3.39
C ARG A 243 -14.27 9.20 -4.28
N THR A 244 -14.13 7.96 -3.84
CA THR A 244 -13.52 6.87 -4.61
C THR A 244 -14.33 6.60 -5.89
N ASP A 245 -15.65 6.47 -5.77
CA ASP A 245 -16.54 6.34 -6.93
C ASP A 245 -16.46 7.57 -7.87
N ALA A 246 -16.44 8.78 -7.29
CA ALA A 246 -16.29 10.01 -8.07
C ALA A 246 -14.96 10.05 -8.84
N ALA A 247 -13.86 9.58 -8.24
CA ALA A 247 -12.56 9.46 -8.93
C ALA A 247 -12.62 8.50 -10.13
N THR A 248 -13.32 7.37 -9.98
CA THR A 248 -13.56 6.41 -11.06
C THR A 248 -14.39 7.00 -12.19
N ARG A 249 -15.47 7.70 -11.87
CA ARG A 249 -16.31 8.38 -12.86
C ARG A 249 -15.56 9.51 -13.56
N TYR A 250 -14.75 10.26 -12.81
CA TYR A 250 -13.86 11.27 -13.37
C TYR A 250 -12.87 10.66 -14.37
N ALA A 251 -12.25 9.54 -14.03
CA ALA A 251 -11.34 8.84 -14.94
C ALA A 251 -12.01 8.33 -16.22
N ARG A 252 -13.31 8.01 -16.16
CA ARG A 252 -14.14 7.60 -17.30
C ARG A 252 -14.73 8.78 -18.08
N GLY A 253 -14.50 10.02 -17.63
CA GLY A 253 -15.04 11.23 -18.25
C GLY A 253 -16.53 11.47 -17.98
N THR A 254 -17.10 10.84 -16.94
CA THR A 254 -18.52 10.99 -16.56
C THR A 254 -18.74 11.82 -15.30
N GLU A 255 -17.66 12.38 -14.74
CA GLU A 255 -17.67 13.40 -13.68
C GLU A 255 -16.59 14.42 -14.01
N GLU A 256 -16.75 15.66 -13.53
CA GLU A 256 -15.75 16.72 -13.67
C GLU A 256 -15.01 16.96 -12.35
N LEU A 257 -13.76 17.41 -12.43
CA LEU A 257 -13.05 17.92 -11.25
C LEU A 257 -13.78 19.15 -10.72
N ARG A 258 -14.09 19.16 -9.42
CA ARG A 258 -14.75 20.28 -8.75
C ARG A 258 -13.73 20.98 -7.85
N LEU A 259 -12.80 21.70 -8.48
CA LEU A 259 -11.83 22.49 -7.75
C LEU A 259 -12.54 23.66 -7.05
N SER A 260 -12.24 23.86 -5.77
CA SER A 260 -12.83 24.92 -4.96
C SER A 260 -12.59 26.30 -5.60
N PRO A 261 -13.59 27.21 -5.59
CA PRO A 261 -13.39 28.61 -5.97
C PRO A 261 -12.33 29.33 -5.11
N GLY A 262 -12.12 28.86 -3.87
CA GLY A 262 -11.09 29.40 -2.97
C GLY A 262 -9.66 28.98 -3.31
N LEU A 263 -9.47 28.08 -4.28
CA LEU A 263 -8.13 27.69 -4.73
C LEU A 263 -7.48 28.85 -5.51
N PRO A 264 -6.30 29.35 -5.09
CA PRO A 264 -5.62 30.45 -5.78
C PRO A 264 -5.25 30.08 -7.22
N ASP A 265 -5.28 31.07 -8.13
CA ASP A 265 -5.08 30.84 -9.57
C ASP A 265 -3.74 30.17 -9.89
N ALA A 266 -2.66 30.58 -9.21
CA ALA A 266 -1.34 29.98 -9.38
C ALA A 266 -1.30 28.48 -9.03
N TRP A 267 -2.17 28.03 -8.12
CA TRP A 267 -2.30 26.63 -7.70
C TRP A 267 -3.32 25.85 -8.51
N ARG A 268 -4.31 26.54 -9.10
CA ARG A 268 -5.38 25.91 -9.87
C ARG A 268 -4.85 25.05 -11.02
N GLU A 269 -3.95 25.60 -11.82
CA GLU A 269 -3.34 24.87 -12.95
C GLU A 269 -2.47 23.71 -12.46
N ILE A 270 -1.69 23.92 -11.39
CA ILE A 270 -0.83 22.88 -10.80
C ILE A 270 -1.66 21.69 -10.32
N VAL A 271 -2.72 21.96 -9.56
CA VAL A 271 -3.62 20.92 -9.04
C VAL A 271 -4.35 20.22 -10.18
N GLN A 272 -4.86 20.95 -11.16
CA GLN A 272 -5.54 20.36 -12.32
C GLN A 272 -4.63 19.44 -13.14
N ASP A 273 -3.36 19.78 -13.29
CA ASP A 273 -2.38 18.97 -14.00
C ASP A 273 -1.97 17.73 -13.22
N CYS A 274 -1.77 17.87 -11.90
CA CYS A 274 -1.52 16.76 -11.00
C CYS A 274 -2.68 15.75 -10.98
N LEU A 275 -3.92 16.24 -11.11
CA LEU A 275 -5.13 15.44 -11.10
C LEU A 275 -5.59 14.99 -12.50
N ALA A 276 -4.72 14.97 -13.51
CA ALA A 276 -5.12 14.40 -14.80
C ALA A 276 -5.50 12.91 -14.65
N PRO A 277 -6.55 12.43 -15.36
CA PRO A 277 -7.26 11.20 -15.01
C PRO A 277 -6.47 9.92 -15.25
N THR A 278 -5.45 9.96 -16.10
CA THR A 278 -4.63 8.79 -16.44
C THR A 278 -3.16 9.11 -16.28
N HIS A 279 -2.34 8.09 -15.98
CA HIS A 279 -0.89 8.20 -16.00
C HIS A 279 -0.35 8.95 -17.24
N ALA A 280 -0.78 8.56 -18.45
CA ALA A 280 -0.28 9.19 -19.69
C ALA A 280 -0.65 10.68 -19.78
N ALA A 281 -1.88 11.04 -19.40
CA ALA A 281 -2.30 12.44 -19.35
C ALA A 281 -1.52 13.23 -18.28
N ARG A 282 -1.21 12.61 -17.13
CA ARG A 282 -0.39 13.23 -16.08
C ARG A 282 1.04 13.47 -16.55
N VAL A 283 1.69 12.49 -17.16
CA VAL A 283 3.06 12.66 -17.71
C VAL A 283 3.11 13.79 -18.74
N ALA A 284 2.08 13.93 -19.58
CA ALA A 284 2.04 14.99 -20.59
C ALA A 284 2.02 16.41 -19.99
N ARG A 285 1.49 16.58 -18.78
CA ARG A 285 1.32 17.87 -18.09
C ARG A 285 2.37 18.12 -17.00
N VAL A 286 2.75 17.07 -16.30
CA VAL A 286 3.75 17.03 -15.22
C VAL A 286 4.68 15.85 -15.50
N PRO A 287 5.75 16.04 -16.30
CA PRO A 287 6.60 14.94 -16.75
C PRO A 287 7.35 14.26 -15.60
N ASP A 288 7.75 15.04 -14.58
CA ASP A 288 8.45 14.56 -13.40
C ASP A 288 8.25 15.51 -12.20
N THR A 289 8.73 15.10 -11.04
CA THR A 289 8.69 15.91 -9.81
C THR A 289 9.63 17.11 -9.82
N GLU A 290 10.62 17.16 -10.72
CA GLU A 290 11.48 18.34 -10.88
C GLU A 290 10.69 19.49 -11.52
N ALA A 291 9.93 19.19 -12.57
CA ALA A 291 9.02 20.13 -13.23
C ALA A 291 7.91 20.58 -12.28
N LEU A 292 7.35 19.66 -11.48
CA LEU A 292 6.36 19.99 -10.46
C LEU A 292 6.95 20.93 -9.41
N LEU A 293 8.12 20.61 -8.85
CA LEU A 293 8.77 21.38 -7.79
C LEU A 293 9.00 22.83 -8.21
N ARG A 294 9.49 23.09 -9.42
CA ARG A 294 9.67 24.46 -9.92
C ARG A 294 8.38 25.27 -9.94
N ARG A 295 7.25 24.66 -10.36
CA ARG A 295 5.94 25.32 -10.40
C ARG A 295 5.42 25.59 -8.99
N VAL A 296 5.59 24.62 -8.10
CA VAL A 296 5.17 24.69 -6.68
C VAL A 296 5.96 25.77 -5.94
N GLU A 297 7.29 25.83 -6.09
CA GLU A 297 8.13 26.86 -5.47
C GLU A 297 7.74 28.27 -5.91
N ALA A 298 7.47 28.44 -7.21
CA ALA A 298 6.99 29.71 -7.75
C ALA A 298 5.62 30.09 -7.17
N ALA A 299 4.67 29.16 -7.12
CA ALA A 299 3.33 29.40 -6.55
C ALA A 299 3.34 29.61 -5.04
N ALA A 300 4.32 29.04 -4.33
CA ALA A 300 4.51 29.21 -2.89
C ALA A 300 5.34 30.46 -2.52
N GLY A 301 5.93 31.17 -3.48
CA GLY A 301 6.87 32.25 -3.21
C GLY A 301 8.13 31.79 -2.46
N SER A 302 8.51 30.51 -2.62
CA SER A 302 9.62 29.89 -1.90
C SER A 302 10.94 30.04 -2.65
N SER A 303 12.06 30.03 -1.92
CA SER A 303 13.38 29.99 -2.56
C SER A 303 13.60 28.63 -3.25
N PRO A 304 14.29 28.59 -4.41
CA PRO A 304 14.54 27.34 -5.12
C PRO A 304 15.33 26.34 -4.27
N SER A 305 14.90 25.09 -4.27
CA SER A 305 15.60 23.98 -3.63
C SER A 305 16.96 23.74 -4.30
N ALA A 306 17.93 23.24 -3.52
CA ALA A 306 19.24 22.92 -4.05
C ALA A 306 19.15 21.78 -5.08
N ARG A 307 19.87 21.90 -6.21
CA ARG A 307 19.90 20.83 -7.22
C ARG A 307 20.52 19.56 -6.63
N LEU A 308 19.79 18.46 -6.71
CA LEU A 308 20.29 17.16 -6.27
C LEU A 308 21.39 16.66 -7.22
N PRO A 309 22.46 16.04 -6.70
CA PRO A 309 23.49 15.44 -7.54
C PRO A 309 22.87 14.30 -8.35
N ARG A 310 23.12 14.26 -9.67
CA ARG A 310 22.66 13.16 -10.52
C ARG A 310 23.19 11.83 -9.98
N LEU A 311 22.28 10.96 -9.52
CA LEU A 311 22.66 9.60 -9.17
C LEU A 311 23.09 8.90 -10.47
N ARG A 312 24.29 8.33 -10.47
CA ARG A 312 24.73 7.51 -11.59
C ARG A 312 23.81 6.30 -11.64
N PRO A 313 23.12 6.01 -12.77
CA PRO A 313 22.30 4.83 -12.87
C PRO A 313 23.17 3.64 -12.51
N ARG A 314 22.73 2.87 -11.52
CA ARG A 314 23.41 1.64 -11.09
C ARG A 314 23.47 0.76 -12.33
N ARG A 315 24.66 0.64 -12.93
CA ARG A 315 24.89 -0.36 -13.98
C ARG A 315 24.50 -1.68 -13.36
N TRP A 316 23.39 -2.25 -13.79
CA TRP A 316 23.03 -3.63 -13.48
C TRP A 316 24.22 -4.45 -13.95
N ARG A 317 25.11 -4.84 -13.03
CA ARG A 317 26.07 -5.90 -13.29
C ARG A 317 25.21 -7.15 -13.41
N ARG A 318 24.69 -7.42 -14.61
CA ARG A 318 24.24 -8.75 -14.99
C ARG A 318 25.48 -9.64 -14.86
N PRO A 319 25.58 -10.58 -13.90
CA PRO A 319 26.62 -11.58 -13.96
C PRO A 319 26.11 -12.70 -14.88
N VAL A 320 25.99 -12.41 -16.18
CA VAL A 320 25.75 -13.43 -17.20
C VAL A 320 26.57 -13.00 -18.42
N LEU A 321 27.36 -13.93 -18.97
CA LEU A 321 28.24 -13.85 -20.16
C LEU A 321 29.76 -13.83 -19.94
N ILE A 322 30.29 -14.51 -18.91
CA ILE A 322 31.69 -15.03 -18.98
C ILE A 322 31.78 -16.55 -18.77
N ALA A 323 30.75 -17.22 -18.23
CA ALA A 323 30.76 -18.69 -18.10
C ALA A 323 30.25 -19.47 -19.35
N ALA A 324 29.72 -18.79 -20.37
CA ALA A 324 29.16 -19.44 -21.56
C ALA A 324 30.17 -19.67 -22.71
N LEU A 325 31.42 -19.20 -22.57
CA LEU A 325 32.49 -19.38 -23.57
C LEU A 325 33.53 -20.44 -23.19
N ALA A 326 33.43 -21.05 -22.01
CA ALA A 326 34.33 -22.13 -21.57
C ALA A 326 33.73 -23.54 -21.68
N ALA A 327 32.45 -23.67 -22.03
CA ALA A 327 31.73 -24.95 -22.07
C ALA A 327 31.51 -25.52 -23.49
N THR A 328 32.14 -24.95 -24.52
CA THR A 328 32.04 -25.43 -25.92
C THR A 328 33.25 -26.24 -26.39
N ALA A 329 34.16 -26.65 -25.49
CA ALA A 329 35.40 -27.35 -25.87
C ALA A 329 35.52 -28.82 -25.45
N VAL A 330 34.49 -29.45 -24.86
CA VAL A 330 34.54 -30.90 -24.58
C VAL A 330 33.19 -31.55 -24.87
N LEU A 331 32.86 -31.64 -26.15
CA LEU A 331 31.92 -32.65 -26.67
C LEU A 331 32.76 -33.81 -27.22
N GLY A 332 32.81 -34.90 -26.47
CA GLY A 332 33.53 -36.11 -26.86
C GLY A 332 33.11 -37.32 -26.02
N ALA A 333 32.01 -37.95 -26.45
CA ALA A 333 31.62 -39.34 -26.22
C ALA A 333 31.58 -39.87 -24.77
N THR A 334 30.38 -40.17 -24.27
CA THR A 334 29.80 -41.55 -24.27
C THR A 334 28.40 -41.51 -23.68
N ALA A 335 27.48 -42.21 -24.35
CA ALA A 335 26.10 -42.38 -23.93
C ALA A 335 25.97 -43.65 -23.07
N VAL A 336 25.27 -43.55 -21.94
CA VAL A 336 24.39 -44.62 -21.43
C VAL A 336 23.19 -43.94 -20.75
N PRO A 337 21.94 -44.29 -21.11
CA PRO A 337 20.75 -43.66 -20.56
C PRO A 337 20.32 -44.37 -19.27
N TYR A 338 20.16 -43.61 -18.17
CA TYR A 338 19.29 -44.03 -17.09
C TYR A 338 18.09 -43.09 -17.08
N ALA A 339 16.94 -43.65 -17.43
CA ALA A 339 15.65 -43.00 -17.34
C ALA A 339 15.34 -42.72 -15.86
N LEU A 340 15.25 -41.45 -15.51
CA LEU A 340 14.40 -40.99 -14.43
C LEU A 340 13.30 -40.16 -15.08
N ARG A 341 12.07 -40.70 -15.00
CA ARG A 341 10.84 -39.96 -15.22
C ARG A 341 10.77 -38.89 -14.13
N ASP A 342 11.07 -37.65 -14.48
CA ASP A 342 10.48 -36.52 -13.79
C ASP A 342 9.12 -36.27 -14.44
N GLU A 343 8.06 -36.67 -13.75
CA GLU A 343 6.75 -36.07 -13.96
C GLU A 343 6.88 -34.59 -13.57
N THR A 344 7.06 -33.74 -14.57
CA THR A 344 6.80 -32.30 -14.41
C THR A 344 5.34 -32.11 -14.01
N PRO A 345 5.02 -31.46 -12.87
CA PRO A 345 3.66 -31.02 -12.62
C PRO A 345 3.29 -30.01 -13.70
N VAL A 346 2.24 -30.31 -14.44
CA VAL A 346 1.64 -29.41 -15.43
C VAL A 346 1.35 -28.07 -14.74
N ALA A 347 1.97 -27.00 -15.23
CA ALA A 347 1.69 -25.65 -14.77
C ALA A 347 0.19 -25.36 -14.94
N ALA A 348 -0.51 -25.21 -13.81
CA ALA A 348 -1.94 -24.92 -13.80
C ALA A 348 -2.19 -23.53 -14.41
N THR A 349 -3.06 -23.47 -15.43
CA THR A 349 -3.58 -22.23 -16.01
C THR A 349 -4.09 -21.30 -14.90
N PRO A 350 -3.82 -19.97 -14.95
CA PRO A 350 -4.33 -19.04 -13.94
C PRO A 350 -5.86 -19.07 -13.88
N ALA A 351 -6.40 -19.02 -12.67
CA ALA A 351 -7.83 -19.03 -12.42
C ALA A 351 -8.51 -17.79 -13.04
N SER A 352 -9.59 -18.00 -13.77
CA SER A 352 -10.46 -16.94 -14.26
C SER A 352 -11.90 -17.21 -13.83
N CYS A 353 -12.77 -16.20 -13.85
CA CYS A 353 -14.17 -16.38 -13.49
C CYS A 353 -14.87 -17.41 -14.38
N GLU A 354 -14.58 -17.41 -15.68
CA GLU A 354 -15.18 -18.35 -16.65
C GLU A 354 -14.70 -19.79 -16.49
N LYS A 355 -13.48 -19.98 -15.95
CA LYS A 355 -12.90 -21.30 -15.66
C LYS A 355 -12.30 -21.28 -14.25
N PRO A 356 -13.13 -21.45 -13.20
CA PRO A 356 -12.64 -21.54 -11.84
C PRO A 356 -11.60 -22.66 -11.72
N ALA A 357 -10.41 -22.32 -11.23
CA ALA A 357 -9.33 -23.27 -11.05
C ALA A 357 -9.60 -24.17 -9.84
N VAL A 358 -9.16 -25.41 -9.96
CA VAL A 358 -9.12 -26.35 -8.84
C VAL A 358 -7.83 -26.11 -8.06
N TYR A 359 -7.92 -26.07 -6.74
CA TYR A 359 -6.78 -26.13 -5.85
C TYR A 359 -7.04 -27.14 -4.74
N GLU A 360 -5.97 -27.64 -4.14
CA GLU A 360 -6.03 -28.59 -3.03
C GLU A 360 -5.29 -27.97 -1.84
N ASP A 361 -5.92 -28.03 -0.66
CA ASP A 361 -5.32 -27.54 0.57
C ASP A 361 -5.47 -28.55 1.72
N GLU A 362 -4.51 -28.57 2.64
CA GLU A 362 -4.45 -29.54 3.75
C GLU A 362 -5.63 -29.43 4.73
N LYS A 363 -6.35 -28.30 4.76
CA LYS A 363 -7.42 -28.01 5.73
C LYS A 363 -8.82 -28.29 5.19
N HIS A 364 -9.05 -28.14 3.89
CA HIS A 364 -10.37 -28.21 3.25
C HIS A 364 -10.43 -29.17 2.05
N GLY A 365 -9.30 -29.76 1.65
CA GLY A 365 -9.19 -30.70 0.53
C GLY A 365 -9.28 -30.00 -0.83
N ARG A 366 -9.83 -30.70 -1.83
CA ARG A 366 -10.03 -30.18 -3.19
C ARG A 366 -11.16 -29.14 -3.23
N ALA A 367 -10.87 -27.97 -3.77
CA ALA A 367 -11.78 -26.82 -3.82
C ALA A 367 -11.61 -26.00 -5.11
N TYR A 368 -12.60 -25.15 -5.41
CA TYR A 368 -12.59 -24.25 -6.57
C TYR A 368 -12.32 -22.79 -6.17
N THR A 369 -11.63 -22.05 -7.03
CA THR A 369 -11.39 -20.61 -6.91
C THR A 369 -11.38 -19.91 -8.25
N ALA A 370 -11.84 -18.65 -8.29
CA ALA A 370 -11.74 -17.79 -9.47
C ALA A 370 -10.49 -16.89 -9.44
N GLY A 371 -9.57 -17.08 -8.48
CA GLY A 371 -8.27 -16.40 -8.43
C GLY A 371 -8.24 -15.07 -7.68
N TRP A 372 -9.39 -14.59 -7.20
CA TRP A 372 -9.52 -13.29 -6.55
C TRP A 372 -9.34 -13.37 -5.03
N ASN A 373 -9.80 -14.45 -4.40
CA ASN A 373 -9.55 -14.72 -2.98
C ASN A 373 -9.78 -16.21 -2.62
N ARG A 374 -9.05 -16.75 -1.62
CA ARG A 374 -9.17 -18.13 -1.08
C ARG A 374 -9.75 -18.17 0.34
N THR A 375 -10.60 -17.21 0.70
CA THR A 375 -11.22 -17.13 2.04
C THR A 375 -12.32 -18.17 2.25
N TRP A 376 -12.37 -18.71 3.47
CA TRP A 376 -13.37 -19.69 3.95
C TRP A 376 -14.21 -19.18 5.13
N ASP A 377 -13.68 -18.24 5.91
CA ASP A 377 -14.21 -17.88 7.25
C ASP A 377 -14.80 -16.45 7.31
N PHE A 378 -15.01 -15.79 6.16
CA PHE A 378 -15.54 -14.42 6.09
C PHE A 378 -17.05 -14.43 5.77
N THR A 379 -17.83 -13.56 6.41
CA THR A 379 -19.27 -13.45 6.16
C THR A 379 -19.54 -12.34 5.15
N LEU A 380 -20.20 -12.65 4.03
CA LEU A 380 -20.69 -11.64 3.09
C LEU A 380 -22.19 -11.39 3.21
N LYS A 381 -22.62 -10.14 3.14
CA LYS A 381 -24.04 -9.76 3.12
C LYS A 381 -24.33 -8.62 2.13
N GLN A 382 -25.60 -8.41 1.84
CA GLN A 382 -26.05 -7.36 0.93
C GLN A 382 -25.57 -5.97 1.40
N GLY A 383 -25.04 -5.19 0.46
CA GLY A 383 -24.44 -3.87 0.69
C GLY A 383 -22.90 -3.90 0.81
N GLU A 384 -22.29 -5.07 0.90
CA GLU A 384 -20.83 -5.22 0.90
C GLU A 384 -20.28 -5.28 -0.54
N SER A 385 -18.99 -4.96 -0.71
CA SER A 385 -18.31 -5.03 -2.00
C SER A 385 -16.85 -5.44 -1.83
N GLY A 386 -16.23 -5.92 -2.91
CA GLY A 386 -14.80 -6.29 -2.94
C GLY A 386 -14.52 -7.65 -3.57
N SER A 387 -13.24 -8.05 -3.54
CA SER A 387 -12.74 -9.30 -4.16
C SER A 387 -13.47 -10.57 -3.71
N GLN A 388 -13.94 -10.61 -2.46
CA GLN A 388 -14.69 -11.74 -1.90
C GLN A 388 -16.08 -11.85 -2.52
N VAL A 389 -16.75 -10.72 -2.74
CA VAL A 389 -18.05 -10.68 -3.42
C VAL A 389 -17.87 -11.09 -4.87
N HIS A 390 -16.83 -10.59 -5.54
CA HIS A 390 -16.49 -10.95 -6.92
C HIS A 390 -16.24 -12.47 -7.04
N GLU A 391 -15.45 -13.06 -6.15
CA GLU A 391 -15.21 -14.51 -6.09
C GLU A 391 -16.53 -15.28 -5.91
N ALA A 392 -17.40 -14.87 -4.99
CA ALA A 392 -18.70 -15.52 -4.77
C ALA A 392 -19.58 -15.42 -6.03
N GLN A 393 -19.64 -14.27 -6.68
CA GLN A 393 -20.38 -14.07 -7.93
C GLN A 393 -19.85 -14.96 -9.06
N CYS A 394 -18.53 -15.10 -9.18
CA CYS A 394 -17.92 -15.98 -10.19
C CYS A 394 -18.21 -17.46 -9.93
N LEU A 395 -18.11 -17.93 -8.69
CA LEU A 395 -18.46 -19.30 -8.35
C LEU A 395 -19.96 -19.57 -8.55
N LEU A 396 -20.84 -18.66 -8.10
CA LEU A 396 -22.28 -18.77 -8.31
C LEU A 396 -22.63 -18.89 -9.80
N ARG A 397 -22.04 -18.05 -10.64
CA ARG A 397 -22.32 -18.01 -12.08
C ARG A 397 -21.73 -19.19 -12.84
N TYR A 398 -20.43 -19.44 -12.68
CA TYR A 398 -19.68 -20.31 -13.58
C TYR A 398 -19.45 -21.72 -13.02
N LEU A 399 -19.42 -21.89 -11.70
CA LEU A 399 -19.36 -23.21 -11.08
C LEU A 399 -20.76 -23.80 -10.85
N HIS A 400 -21.70 -22.97 -10.40
CA HIS A 400 -23.06 -23.42 -10.01
C HIS A 400 -24.16 -23.06 -11.02
N GLY A 401 -23.82 -22.39 -12.12
CA GLY A 401 -24.75 -22.07 -13.22
C GLY A 401 -25.86 -21.08 -12.85
N ILE A 402 -25.69 -20.27 -11.79
CA ILE A 402 -26.69 -19.29 -11.33
C ILE A 402 -26.41 -17.95 -12.02
N THR A 403 -26.88 -17.81 -13.26
CA THR A 403 -26.67 -16.60 -14.08
C THR A 403 -27.44 -15.37 -13.57
N GLU A 404 -28.47 -15.57 -12.75
CA GLU A 404 -29.24 -14.49 -12.10
C GLU A 404 -28.41 -13.59 -11.18
N VAL A 405 -27.21 -14.03 -10.79
CA VAL A 405 -26.26 -13.24 -9.99
C VAL A 405 -25.81 -11.96 -10.71
N GLY A 406 -25.96 -11.89 -12.04
CA GLY A 406 -25.51 -10.78 -12.85
C GLY A 406 -24.05 -10.91 -13.27
N GLU A 407 -23.46 -9.81 -13.72
CA GLU A 407 -22.02 -9.73 -13.96
C GLU A 407 -21.28 -9.75 -12.62
N ALA A 408 -20.09 -10.36 -12.58
CA ALA A 408 -19.25 -10.34 -11.38
C ALA A 408 -18.60 -8.96 -11.25
N ASP A 409 -19.34 -7.99 -10.73
CA ASP A 409 -18.92 -6.60 -10.55
C ASP A 409 -18.29 -6.34 -9.17
N GLY A 410 -18.28 -7.35 -8.29
CA GLY A 410 -17.78 -7.25 -6.93
C GLY A 410 -18.71 -6.49 -5.98
N ILE A 411 -19.99 -6.27 -6.34
CA ILE A 411 -20.97 -5.56 -5.52
C ILE A 411 -22.06 -6.53 -5.07
N PHE A 412 -22.26 -6.66 -3.75
CA PHE A 412 -23.26 -7.56 -3.19
C PHE A 412 -24.62 -6.87 -3.21
N GLY A 413 -25.19 -6.74 -4.40
CA GLY A 413 -26.48 -6.13 -4.64
C GLY A 413 -27.67 -7.10 -4.45
N PRO A 414 -28.90 -6.64 -4.73
CA PRO A 414 -30.10 -7.47 -4.65
C PRO A 414 -30.05 -8.72 -5.54
N LEU A 415 -29.39 -8.64 -6.70
CA LEU A 415 -29.21 -9.78 -7.61
C LEU A 415 -28.27 -10.84 -7.00
N THR A 416 -27.16 -10.41 -6.40
CA THR A 416 -26.23 -11.30 -5.70
C THR A 416 -26.89 -11.95 -4.48
N HIS A 417 -27.65 -11.19 -3.69
CA HIS A 417 -28.44 -11.73 -2.58
C HIS A 417 -29.41 -12.81 -3.05
N LYS A 418 -30.18 -12.55 -4.10
CA LYS A 418 -31.12 -13.54 -4.67
C LYS A 418 -30.41 -14.79 -5.19
N ALA A 419 -29.24 -14.63 -5.80
CA ALA A 419 -28.42 -15.75 -6.26
C ALA A 419 -27.88 -16.60 -5.09
N VAL A 420 -27.43 -15.97 -4.01
CA VAL A 420 -26.98 -16.68 -2.79
C VAL A 420 -28.13 -17.45 -2.15
N VAL A 421 -29.32 -16.83 -2.01
CA VAL A 421 -30.52 -17.53 -1.52
C VAL A 421 -30.86 -18.74 -2.40
N THR A 422 -30.78 -18.58 -3.73
CA THR A 422 -31.03 -19.67 -4.69
C THR A 422 -30.01 -20.81 -4.50
N PHE A 423 -28.74 -20.47 -4.35
CA PHE A 423 -27.67 -21.43 -4.10
C PHE A 423 -27.87 -22.18 -2.78
N GLN A 424 -28.11 -21.47 -1.68
CA GLN A 424 -28.31 -22.06 -0.35
C GLN A 424 -29.48 -23.06 -0.36
N LYS A 425 -30.59 -22.74 -1.03
CA LYS A 425 -31.71 -23.67 -1.21
C LYS A 425 -31.32 -24.93 -1.97
N ARG A 426 -30.52 -24.81 -3.04
CA ARG A 426 -30.02 -25.97 -3.82
C ARG A 426 -29.08 -26.85 -2.98
N ALA A 427 -28.23 -26.22 -2.17
CA ALA A 427 -27.25 -26.89 -1.32
C ALA A 427 -27.83 -27.41 0.02
N GLY A 428 -29.13 -27.27 0.27
CA GLY A 428 -29.77 -27.70 1.53
C GLY A 428 -29.33 -26.90 2.77
N LEU A 429 -28.92 -25.65 2.59
CA LEU A 429 -28.51 -24.73 3.65
C LEU A 429 -29.65 -23.77 4.04
N ASP A 430 -29.51 -23.13 5.20
CA ASP A 430 -30.38 -22.01 5.60
C ASP A 430 -30.29 -20.88 4.57
N ALA A 431 -31.42 -20.51 3.97
CA ALA A 431 -31.49 -19.60 2.82
C ALA A 431 -31.64 -18.13 3.24
N ASP A 432 -30.70 -17.66 4.04
CA ASP A 432 -30.67 -16.31 4.63
C ASP A 432 -30.06 -15.22 3.72
N GLY A 433 -29.50 -15.62 2.56
CA GLY A 433 -28.88 -14.70 1.61
C GLY A 433 -27.52 -14.16 2.04
N VAL A 434 -26.93 -14.74 3.09
CA VAL A 434 -25.63 -14.37 3.66
C VAL A 434 -24.60 -15.47 3.36
N VAL A 435 -23.45 -15.10 2.79
CA VAL A 435 -22.38 -16.07 2.51
C VAL A 435 -21.49 -16.21 3.75
N GLY A 436 -21.90 -17.08 4.67
CA GLY A 436 -21.10 -17.46 5.85
C GLY A 436 -20.19 -18.68 5.60
N PRO A 437 -19.48 -19.19 6.62
CA PRO A 437 -18.51 -20.29 6.46
C PRO A 437 -19.10 -21.57 5.84
N ARG A 438 -20.35 -21.91 6.18
CA ARG A 438 -21.06 -23.06 5.58
C ARG A 438 -21.36 -22.85 4.11
N THR A 439 -21.81 -21.66 3.74
CA THR A 439 -22.10 -21.30 2.35
C THR A 439 -20.81 -21.22 1.53
N TRP A 440 -19.71 -20.71 2.08
CA TRP A 440 -18.40 -20.75 1.42
C TRP A 440 -17.90 -22.17 1.15
N SER A 441 -18.04 -23.04 2.15
CA SER A 441 -17.65 -24.43 2.02
C SER A 441 -18.42 -25.14 0.90
N ALA A 442 -19.73 -24.90 0.83
CA ALA A 442 -20.56 -25.43 -0.26
C ALA A 442 -20.24 -24.78 -1.62
N LEU A 443 -20.05 -23.45 -1.67
CA LEU A 443 -19.76 -22.73 -2.92
C LEU A 443 -18.46 -23.21 -3.59
N ARG A 444 -17.48 -23.62 -2.80
CA ARG A 444 -16.17 -24.03 -3.31
C ARG A 444 -16.04 -25.53 -3.57
N LYS A 445 -17.03 -26.33 -3.18
CA LYS A 445 -17.09 -27.75 -3.52
C LYS A 445 -18.02 -27.92 -4.71
N ALA A 446 -17.54 -28.57 -5.77
CA ALA A 446 -18.45 -29.04 -6.79
C ALA A 446 -19.23 -30.22 -6.20
N ASP A 447 -20.54 -30.27 -6.42
CA ASP A 447 -21.25 -31.54 -6.32
C ASP A 447 -20.68 -32.43 -7.43
N GLU A 448 -19.91 -33.45 -7.05
CA GLU A 448 -19.61 -34.57 -7.94
C GLU A 448 -20.95 -35.31 -8.15
N ALA A 449 -21.67 -34.90 -9.20
CA ALA A 449 -22.83 -35.61 -9.72
C ALA A 449 -22.39 -36.81 -10.56
#